data_AF-A0A9P5XZ27-F1
#
_entry.id   AF-A0A9P5XZ27-F1
#
_cell.length_a   1.000
_cell.length_b   1.000
_cell.length_c   1.000
_cell.angle_alpha   90.00
_cell.angle_beta   90.00
_cell.angle_gamma   90.00
#
_symmetry.space_group_name_H-M   'P 1'
#
loop_
_entity.id
_entity.type
_entity.pdbx_description
1 polymer ?
#
loop_
_entity_poly.entity_id
_entity_poly.type
_entity_poly.pdbx_seq_one_letter_code
_entity_poly.pdbx_strand_id
1 'polypeptide(L)'
;MPSASGNIISQNGKKFIATFLIDEIQYSFAGSLDPSVQSFNCSNATLTYGSVGDLTTTRAYEGQVGVTKVTFTVANGAKLEGPLNLQISPASTVAGNGTWTSN
;
A
#
# COMPACT_ATOMS: atom_id res chain seq x y z
N MET A 1 9.70 -8.87 -12.98
CA MET A 1 8.56 -8.12 -12.42
C MET A 1 8.93 -6.66 -12.44
N PRO A 2 8.16 -5.79 -13.11
CA PRO A 2 8.34 -4.34 -13.05
C PRO A 2 8.13 -3.80 -11.64
N SER A 3 8.73 -2.65 -11.37
CA SER A 3 8.60 -1.94 -10.10
C SER A 3 8.42 -0.44 -10.30
N ALA A 4 7.70 0.21 -9.40
CA ALA A 4 7.46 1.64 -9.42
C ALA A 4 7.65 2.25 -8.03
N SER A 5 8.22 3.46 -7.99
CA SER A 5 8.38 4.22 -6.75
C SER A 5 7.14 5.04 -6.46
N GLY A 6 6.89 5.28 -5.18
CA GLY A 6 5.71 5.98 -4.73
C GLY A 6 5.70 6.21 -3.23
N ASN A 7 4.52 6.46 -2.68
CA ASN A 7 4.31 6.69 -1.27
C ASN A 7 3.10 5.92 -0.74
N ILE A 8 3.06 5.71 0.57
CA ILE A 8 1.93 5.12 1.27
C ILE A 8 1.59 6.03 2.45
N ILE A 9 0.36 6.52 2.49
CA ILE A 9 -0.12 7.43 3.52
C ILE A 9 -1.33 6.80 4.20
N SER A 10 -1.25 6.60 5.50
CA SER A 10 -2.45 6.26 6.28
C SER A 10 -3.31 7.51 6.52
N GLN A 11 -4.62 7.32 6.55
CA GLN A 11 -5.60 8.33 6.91
C GLN A 11 -6.31 7.91 8.20
N ASN A 12 -6.07 8.68 9.27
CA ASN A 12 -6.66 8.50 10.60
C ASN A 12 -6.48 7.08 11.17
N GLY A 13 -5.44 6.35 10.76
CA GLY A 13 -5.17 4.97 11.21
C GLY A 13 -6.17 3.91 10.74
N LYS A 14 -7.18 4.28 9.95
CA LYS A 14 -8.30 3.42 9.53
C LYS A 14 -8.30 3.11 8.04
N LYS A 15 -7.64 3.94 7.25
CA LYS A 15 -7.52 3.77 5.80
C LYS A 15 -6.09 4.06 5.39
N PHE A 16 -5.70 3.65 4.20
CA PHE A 16 -4.48 4.11 3.57
C PHE A 16 -4.72 4.40 2.09
N ILE A 17 -3.86 5.24 1.53
CA ILE A 17 -3.74 5.46 0.10
C ILE A 17 -2.26 5.27 -0.24
N ALA A 18 -2.00 4.39 -1.19
CA ALA A 18 -0.70 4.20 -1.79
C ALA A 18 -0.72 4.75 -3.20
N THR A 19 0.25 5.58 -3.57
CA THR A 19 0.29 6.22 -4.89
C THR A 19 1.63 5.93 -5.54
N PHE A 20 1.60 5.48 -6.79
CA PHE A 20 2.77 5.11 -7.58
C PHE A 20 2.69 5.72 -8.98
N LEU A 21 3.83 6.10 -9.54
CA LEU A 21 3.93 6.65 -10.88
C LEU A 21 4.50 5.58 -11.82
N ILE A 22 3.75 5.21 -12.87
CA ILE A 22 4.14 4.22 -13.88
C ILE A 22 3.91 4.85 -15.24
N ASP A 23 4.96 4.99 -16.05
CA ASP A 23 4.88 5.58 -17.39
C ASP A 23 4.08 6.90 -17.43
N GLU A 24 4.37 7.79 -16.46
CA GLU A 24 3.70 9.09 -16.25
C GLU A 24 2.22 9.04 -15.82
N ILE A 25 1.65 7.84 -15.64
CA ILE A 25 0.28 7.64 -15.15
C ILE A 25 0.30 7.37 -13.65
N GLN A 26 -0.59 8.04 -12.91
CA GLN A 26 -0.67 7.88 -11.47
C GLN A 26 -1.63 6.75 -11.10
N TYR A 27 -1.08 5.68 -10.51
CA TYR A 27 -1.85 4.58 -9.95
C TYR A 27 -1.97 4.73 -8.44
N SER A 28 -3.19 4.67 -7.94
CA SER A 28 -3.48 4.77 -6.50
C SER A 28 -4.21 3.51 -6.02
N PHE A 29 -3.79 2.95 -4.91
CA PHE A 29 -4.46 1.86 -4.21
C PHE A 29 -4.94 2.34 -2.84
N ALA A 30 -6.25 2.28 -2.61
CA ALA A 30 -6.85 2.70 -1.36
C ALA A 30 -7.56 1.53 -0.67
N GLY A 31 -7.32 1.33 0.62
CA GLY A 31 -7.92 0.26 1.41
C GLY A 31 -8.15 0.64 2.87
N SER A 32 -8.90 -0.20 3.59
CA SER A 32 -9.18 -0.04 5.03
C SER A 32 -8.17 -0.81 5.88
N LEU A 33 -7.64 -0.20 6.93
CA LEU A 33 -6.76 -0.82 7.91
C LEU A 33 -7.63 -1.40 9.05
N ASP A 34 -7.83 -2.71 9.04
CA ASP A 34 -8.58 -3.44 10.07
C ASP A 34 -7.74 -4.60 10.62
N PRO A 35 -7.38 -4.61 11.92
CA PRO A 35 -7.67 -3.58 12.93
C PRO A 35 -7.05 -2.21 12.61
N SER A 36 -7.61 -1.15 13.21
CA SER A 36 -7.03 0.20 13.10
C SER A 36 -5.61 0.24 13.67
N VAL A 37 -4.73 1.00 13.03
CA VAL A 37 -3.31 1.12 13.39
C VAL A 37 -2.95 2.57 13.70
N GLN A 38 -1.75 2.80 14.22
CA GLN A 38 -1.21 4.15 14.36
C GLN A 38 -1.05 4.80 12.98
N SER A 39 -1.39 6.08 12.86
CA SER A 39 -1.16 6.82 11.62
C SER A 39 0.32 6.82 11.25
N PHE A 40 0.61 6.45 10.00
CA PHE A 40 1.94 6.40 9.42
C PHE A 40 2.01 7.04 8.03
N ASN A 41 3.24 7.29 7.59
CA ASN A 41 3.59 7.74 6.25
C ASN A 41 4.86 7.02 5.79
N CYS A 42 4.90 6.61 4.53
CA CYS A 42 6.06 6.04 3.85
C CYS A 42 6.28 6.87 2.58
N SER A 43 7.31 7.72 2.53
CA SER A 43 7.60 8.53 1.35
C SER A 43 8.36 7.78 0.25
N ASN A 44 9.02 6.67 0.60
CA ASN A 44 9.86 5.88 -0.31
C ASN A 44 9.31 4.45 -0.47
N ALA A 45 8.05 4.34 -0.86
CA ALA A 45 7.43 3.05 -1.12
C ALA A 45 7.76 2.53 -2.53
N THR A 46 7.77 1.21 -2.67
CA THR A 46 7.98 0.46 -3.90
C THR A 46 6.77 -0.43 -4.14
N LEU A 47 6.21 -0.34 -5.34
CA LEU A 47 5.21 -1.25 -5.87
C LEU A 47 5.94 -2.24 -6.78
N THR A 48 5.76 -3.54 -6.55
CA THR A 48 6.16 -4.62 -7.45
C THR A 48 4.88 -5.25 -8.01
N TYR A 49 4.81 -5.42 -9.33
CA TYR A 49 3.60 -5.92 -10.00
C TYR A 49 3.96 -6.83 -11.17
N GLY A 50 2.99 -7.60 -11.68
CA GLY A 50 3.18 -8.48 -12.84
C GLY A 50 2.99 -7.72 -14.14
N SER A 51 1.84 -7.06 -14.27
CA SER A 51 1.44 -6.25 -15.41
C SER A 51 0.56 -5.07 -14.95
N VAL A 52 0.43 -4.03 -15.78
CA VAL A 52 -0.47 -2.90 -15.49
C VAL A 52 -1.93 -3.35 -15.34
N GLY A 53 -2.32 -4.48 -15.96
CA GLY A 53 -3.65 -5.08 -15.78
C GLY A 53 -3.95 -5.50 -14.33
N ASP A 54 -2.91 -5.74 -13.53
CA ASP A 54 -3.04 -6.07 -12.10
C ASP A 54 -3.36 -4.82 -11.26
N LEU A 55 -3.15 -3.62 -11.79
CA LEU A 55 -3.39 -2.35 -11.08
C LEU A 55 -4.79 -1.81 -11.36
N THR A 56 -5.77 -2.71 -11.34
CA THR A 56 -7.17 -2.42 -11.66
C THR A 56 -8.09 -3.11 -10.65
N THR A 57 -9.34 -2.65 -10.59
CA THR A 57 -10.43 -3.28 -9.81
C THR A 57 -10.26 -3.24 -8.28
N THR A 58 -11.27 -3.73 -7.57
CA THR A 58 -11.23 -3.97 -6.12
C THR A 58 -10.71 -5.38 -5.85
N ARG A 59 -9.73 -5.51 -4.96
CA ARG A 59 -9.10 -6.78 -4.58
C ARG A 59 -8.90 -6.88 -3.09
N ALA A 60 -8.95 -8.11 -2.58
CA ALA A 60 -8.50 -8.42 -1.23
C ALA A 60 -6.99 -8.20 -1.13
N TYR A 61 -6.54 -7.80 0.06
CA TYR A 61 -5.14 -7.63 0.37
C TYR A 61 -4.88 -8.01 1.83
N GLU A 62 -3.64 -8.39 2.10
CA GLU A 62 -3.09 -8.59 3.44
C GLU A 62 -1.94 -7.63 3.66
N GLY A 63 -1.82 -7.10 4.86
CA GLY A 63 -0.86 -6.08 5.22
C GLY A 63 -0.17 -6.35 6.53
N GLN A 64 1.11 -6.00 6.61
CA GLN A 64 1.88 -5.93 7.83
C GLN A 64 2.39 -4.51 8.00
N VAL A 65 1.87 -3.84 9.02
CA VAL A 65 2.33 -2.53 9.48
C VAL A 65 3.33 -2.80 10.60
N GLY A 66 4.62 -2.92 10.25
CA GLY A 66 5.70 -3.17 11.19
C GLY A 66 6.15 -1.91 11.94
N VAL A 67 7.20 -2.04 12.76
CA VAL A 67 7.75 -0.90 13.51
C VAL A 67 8.53 0.07 12.62
N THR A 68 9.20 -0.44 11.58
CA THR A 68 10.08 0.34 10.70
C THR A 68 9.70 0.30 9.22
N LYS A 69 8.80 -0.62 8.84
CA LYS A 69 8.38 -0.82 7.45
C LYS A 69 6.94 -1.27 7.37
N VAL A 70 6.33 -1.02 6.22
CA VAL A 70 5.00 -1.52 5.86
C VAL A 70 5.12 -2.42 4.65
N THR A 71 4.31 -3.48 4.61
CA THR A 71 4.21 -4.39 3.47
C THR A 71 2.76 -4.74 3.25
N PHE A 72 2.26 -4.60 2.02
CA PHE A 72 0.94 -5.05 1.60
C PHE A 72 1.08 -5.99 0.41
N THR A 73 0.33 -7.08 0.43
CA THR A 73 0.24 -8.05 -0.65
C THR A 73 -1.21 -8.10 -1.12
N VAL A 74 -1.43 -7.71 -2.36
CA VAL A 74 -2.75 -7.76 -3.01
C VAL A 74 -2.92 -9.15 -3.62
N ALA A 75 -4.15 -9.68 -3.59
CA ALA A 75 -4.45 -11.06 -3.99
C ALA A 75 -4.07 -11.42 -5.43
N ASN A 76 -3.92 -10.43 -6.32
CA ASN A 76 -3.47 -10.62 -7.70
C ASN A 76 -1.94 -10.58 -7.87
N GLY A 77 -1.18 -10.57 -6.77
CA GLY A 77 0.27 -10.65 -6.77
C GLY A 77 0.99 -9.29 -6.71
N ALA A 78 0.27 -8.17 -6.78
CA ALA A 78 0.89 -6.86 -6.57
C ALA A 78 1.33 -6.72 -5.10
N LYS A 79 2.57 -6.26 -4.90
CA LYS A 79 3.18 -6.08 -3.59
C LYS A 79 3.60 -4.64 -3.40
N LEU A 80 3.16 -4.02 -2.33
CA LEU A 80 3.53 -2.66 -1.93
C LEU A 80 4.39 -2.75 -0.68
N GLU A 81 5.57 -2.15 -0.67
CA GLU A 81 6.39 -2.10 0.54
C GLU A 81 7.15 -0.80 0.66
N GLY A 82 7.42 -0.35 1.88
CA GLY A 82 8.17 0.88 2.09
C GLY A 82 8.65 1.04 3.53
N PRO A 83 9.76 1.75 3.75
CA PRO A 83 10.17 2.14 5.08
C PRO A 83 9.20 3.20 5.61
N LEU A 84 8.88 3.07 6.89
CA LEU A 84 8.14 4.09 7.60
C LEU A 84 9.03 5.31 7.83
N ASN A 85 8.48 6.51 7.60
CA ASN A 85 9.19 7.76 7.88
C ASN A 85 9.44 7.93 9.39
N LEU A 86 8.53 7.42 10.22
CA LEU A 86 8.61 7.43 11.67
C LEU A 86 8.29 6.03 12.18
N GLN A 87 9.06 5.58 13.19
CA GLN A 87 8.77 4.30 13.82
C GLN A 87 7.41 4.34 14.52
N ILE A 88 6.63 3.28 14.36
CA ILE A 88 5.32 3.12 15.03
C ILE A 88 5.32 1.85 15.88
N SER A 89 4.49 1.82 16.92
CA SER A 89 4.41 0.66 17.81
C SER A 89 3.01 0.58 18.44
N PRO A 90 2.42 -0.61 18.59
CA PRO A 90 2.94 -1.92 18.22
C PRO A 90 2.87 -2.19 16.70
N ALA A 91 3.58 -3.22 16.24
CA ALA A 91 3.36 -3.76 14.90
C ALA A 91 1.99 -4.44 14.82
N SER A 92 1.31 -4.29 13.69
CA SER A 92 -0.03 -4.83 13.46
C SER A 92 -0.14 -5.49 12.09
N THR A 93 -0.89 -6.58 12.03
CA THR A 93 -1.34 -7.17 10.77
C THR A 93 -2.72 -6.63 10.45
N VAL A 94 -2.97 -6.29 9.19
CA VAL A 94 -4.24 -5.79 8.69
C VAL A 94 -4.68 -6.57 7.47
N ALA A 95 -5.97 -6.69 7.24
CA ALA A 95 -6.50 -7.28 6.02
C ALA A 95 -7.76 -6.53 5.58
N GLY A 96 -8.08 -6.62 4.30
CA GLY A 96 -9.31 -6.02 3.80
C GLY A 96 -9.39 -6.03 2.30
N ASN A 97 -10.26 -5.17 1.77
CA ASN A 97 -10.36 -4.92 0.34
C ASN A 97 -9.82 -3.53 0.04
N GLY A 98 -9.07 -3.42 -1.05
CA GLY A 98 -8.62 -2.15 -1.60
C GLY A 98 -8.97 -2.02 -3.07
N THR A 99 -9.05 -0.80 -3.54
CA THR A 99 -9.42 -0.48 -4.93
C THR A 99 -8.28 0.26 -5.59
N TRP A 100 -7.93 -0.18 -6.80
CA TRP A 100 -7.04 0.54 -7.69
C TRP A 100 -7.79 1.60 -8.50
N THR A 101 -7.19 2.78 -8.64
CA THR A 101 -7.65 3.87 -9.51
C THR A 101 -6.44 4.44 -10.26
N SER A 102 -6.61 4.75 -11.54
CA SER A 102 -5.61 5.43 -12.37
C SER A 102 -6.12 6.81 -12.79
N ASN A 103 -5.25 7.82 -12.72
CA ASN A 103 -5.49 9.18 -13.24
C ASN A 103 -4.42 9.56 -14.26
#